data_AF-A0A182Y7P5-F1
#
_entry.id   AF-A0A182Y7P5-F1
#
_cell.length_a   1.000
_cell.length_b   1.000
_cell.length_c   1.000
_cell.angle_alpha   90.00
_cell.angle_beta   90.00
_cell.angle_gamma   90.00
#
_symmetry.space_group_name_H-M   'P 1'
#
loop_
_entity.id
_entity.type
_entity.pdbx_description
1 polymer ?
#
loop_
_entity_poly.entity_id
_entity_poly.type
_entity_poly.pdbx_seq_one_letter_code
_entity_poly.pdbx_strand_id
1 'polypeptide(L)'
;MRPIKLGVVFGIVAAHEPGWNDPPPKLVGKKPAPTTDATDSLPDREEMFRQTQTVFDDYVQSVEEARRPTVQKRFQLMYQQWTDKKLPEVLEQLIYKLAIALSKQDVKRANAVHRTIVCDYGSICVMWAPVLRHPIVELQQRTEDAANDENSILQPI
;
A
#
# COMPACT_ATOMS: atom_id res chain seq x y z
N MET A 1 -41.81 -15.78 44.38
CA MET A 1 -43.02 -14.94 44.21
C MET A 1 -42.70 -13.81 43.24
N ARG A 2 -43.49 -13.65 42.17
CA ARG A 2 -43.49 -12.48 41.26
C ARG A 2 -44.51 -11.46 41.78
N PRO A 3 -44.47 -10.19 41.32
CA PRO A 3 -45.29 -9.88 40.14
C PRO A 3 -44.61 -9.01 39.08
N ILE A 4 -45.25 -9.04 37.91
CA ILE A 4 -44.94 -8.47 36.60
C ILE A 4 -45.67 -7.12 36.43
N LYS A 5 -45.08 -6.15 35.71
CA LYS A 5 -45.74 -5.18 34.81
C LYS A 5 -44.68 -4.77 33.76
N LEU A 6 -44.69 -5.26 32.52
CA LEU A 6 -45.59 -4.97 31.38
C LEU A 6 -45.71 -3.48 31.06
N GLY A 7 -45.07 -3.08 29.96
CA GLY A 7 -45.15 -1.77 29.34
C GLY A 7 -44.60 -1.85 27.92
N VAL A 8 -45.40 -2.43 27.01
CA VAL A 8 -45.21 -2.38 25.56
C VAL A 8 -45.81 -1.06 25.07
N VAL A 9 -45.06 -0.27 24.29
CA VAL A 9 -45.66 0.56 23.24
C VAL A 9 -44.78 0.46 21.99
N PHE A 10 -45.34 -0.24 21.01
CA PHE A 10 -44.97 -0.20 19.61
C PHE A 10 -45.39 1.17 19.05
N GLY A 11 -44.46 1.88 18.42
CA GLY A 11 -44.74 3.06 17.62
C GLY A 11 -44.26 2.84 16.20
N ILE A 12 -45.13 2.33 15.33
CA ILE A 12 -45.00 2.43 13.88
C ILE A 12 -45.73 3.70 13.47
N VAL A 13 -45.02 4.63 12.83
CA VAL A 13 -45.65 5.54 11.86
C VAL A 13 -44.66 5.80 10.74
N ALA A 14 -44.98 5.21 9.59
CA ALA A 14 -44.42 5.57 8.31
C ALA A 14 -44.88 6.99 7.98
N ALA A 15 -43.94 7.91 7.84
CA ALA A 15 -44.17 9.22 7.26
C ALA A 15 -43.26 9.38 6.05
N HIS A 16 -43.92 9.36 4.89
CA HIS A 16 -43.43 9.64 3.55
C HIS A 16 -42.32 10.71 3.51
N GLU A 17 -41.14 10.33 3.00
CA GLU A 17 -40.14 11.29 2.52
C GLU A 17 -40.55 11.78 1.12
N PRO A 18 -40.80 13.08 0.90
CA PRO A 18 -41.13 13.61 -0.41
C PRO A 18 -39.83 13.87 -1.19
N GLY A 19 -39.56 13.07 -2.22
CA GLY A 19 -38.63 13.47 -3.29
C GLY A 19 -37.39 12.61 -3.50
N TRP A 20 -37.48 11.28 -3.36
CA TRP A 20 -36.37 10.36 -3.71
C TRP A 20 -36.75 9.31 -4.76
N ASN A 21 -37.64 9.66 -5.69
CA ASN A 21 -37.97 8.80 -6.82
C ASN A 21 -37.99 9.59 -8.13
N ASP A 22 -36.82 10.09 -8.53
CA ASP A 22 -36.55 10.47 -9.91
C ASP A 22 -35.78 9.31 -10.57
N PRO A 23 -36.33 8.65 -11.60
CA PRO A 23 -35.59 7.62 -12.32
C PRO A 23 -34.44 8.25 -13.11
N PRO A 24 -33.27 7.59 -13.23
CA PRO A 24 -32.17 8.17 -13.99
C PRO A 24 -32.54 8.31 -15.48
N PRO A 25 -32.19 9.42 -16.14
CA PRO A 25 -32.41 9.59 -17.56
C PRO A 25 -31.62 8.54 -18.33
N LYS A 26 -32.29 7.83 -19.25
CA LYS A 26 -31.67 6.87 -20.16
C LYS A 26 -30.76 7.62 -21.14
N LEU A 27 -29.47 7.71 -20.83
CA LEU A 27 -28.48 8.26 -21.73
C LEU A 27 -28.14 7.23 -22.82
N VAL A 28 -28.68 7.52 -23.99
CA VAL A 28 -28.39 6.90 -25.29
C VAL A 28 -26.88 6.89 -25.54
N GLY A 29 -26.38 5.76 -26.02
CA GLY A 29 -24.96 5.47 -26.19
C GLY A 29 -24.19 6.51 -27.01
N LYS A 30 -23.04 6.89 -26.48
CA LYS A 30 -21.89 7.37 -27.26
C LYS A 30 -20.68 6.53 -26.88
N LYS A 31 -20.14 5.83 -27.89
CA LYS A 31 -18.85 5.15 -27.88
C LYS A 31 -17.74 6.10 -27.42
N PRO A 32 -16.92 5.77 -26.40
CA PRO A 32 -15.73 6.56 -26.11
C PRO A 32 -14.52 6.02 -26.89
N ALA A 33 -13.86 6.93 -27.60
CA ALA A 33 -12.45 6.85 -27.94
C ALA A 33 -11.60 6.91 -26.64
N PRO A 34 -10.34 6.45 -26.64
CA PRO A 34 -9.52 6.41 -25.43
C PRO A 34 -9.20 7.85 -25.04
N THR A 35 -9.89 8.32 -24.00
CA THR A 35 -9.60 9.62 -23.39
C THR A 35 -8.82 9.29 -22.13
N THR A 36 -7.56 9.68 -22.15
CA THR A 36 -6.63 9.62 -21.03
C THR A 36 -7.17 10.49 -19.91
N ASP A 37 -8.01 9.91 -19.06
CA ASP A 37 -8.51 10.56 -17.87
C ASP A 37 -7.52 10.28 -16.74
N ALA A 38 -6.86 11.34 -16.29
CA ALA A 38 -5.97 11.34 -15.14
C ALA A 38 -6.80 11.06 -13.88
N THR A 39 -7.05 9.77 -13.64
CA THR A 39 -7.71 9.33 -12.43
C THR A 39 -6.62 9.04 -11.40
N ASP A 40 -6.76 9.63 -10.21
CA ASP A 40 -6.04 9.29 -8.97
C ASP A 40 -6.43 7.88 -8.48
N SER A 41 -6.55 6.94 -9.43
CA SER A 41 -6.95 5.55 -9.26
C SER A 41 -5.71 4.72 -9.04
N LEU A 42 -5.80 3.81 -8.07
CA LEU A 42 -4.81 2.75 -7.90
C LEU A 42 -4.59 2.04 -9.24
N PRO A 43 -3.32 1.80 -9.67
CA PRO A 43 -3.05 1.08 -10.90
C PRO A 43 -3.63 -0.33 -10.87
N ASP A 44 -3.78 -0.94 -12.04
CA ASP A 44 -4.13 -2.35 -12.09
C ASP A 44 -3.05 -3.22 -11.42
N ARG A 45 -3.42 -4.47 -11.15
CA ARG A 45 -2.57 -5.41 -10.40
C ARG A 45 -1.24 -5.71 -11.10
N GLU A 46 -1.24 -5.76 -12.44
CA GLU A 46 -0.04 -6.06 -13.21
C GLU A 46 0.93 -4.87 -13.16
N GLU A 47 0.39 -3.66 -13.28
CA GLU A 47 1.19 -2.44 -13.17
C GLU A 47 1.74 -2.24 -11.76
N MET A 48 0.94 -2.52 -10.71
CA MET A 48 1.42 -2.53 -9.33
C MET A 48 2.59 -3.52 -9.16
N PHE A 49 2.47 -4.71 -9.73
CA PHE A 49 3.52 -5.73 -9.67
C PHE A 49 4.78 -5.29 -10.40
N ARG A 50 4.65 -4.79 -11.64
CA ARG A 50 5.76 -4.30 -12.46
C ARG A 50 6.55 -3.18 -11.76
N GLN A 51 5.85 -2.18 -11.22
CA GLN A 51 6.49 -1.08 -10.47
C GLN A 51 7.18 -1.59 -9.20
N THR A 52 6.57 -2.54 -8.51
CA THR A 52 7.16 -3.20 -7.34
C THR A 52 8.47 -3.91 -7.70
N GLN A 53 8.48 -4.67 -8.80
CA GLN A 53 9.68 -5.36 -9.29
C GLN A 53 10.78 -4.36 -9.62
N THR A 54 10.49 -3.29 -10.36
CA THR A 54 11.47 -2.26 -10.71
C THR A 54 12.19 -1.72 -9.46
N VAL A 55 11.44 -1.29 -8.45
CA VAL A 55 12.02 -0.69 -7.24
C VAL A 55 12.89 -1.67 -6.47
N PHE A 56 12.44 -2.91 -6.29
CA PHE A 56 13.19 -3.89 -5.50
C PHE A 56 14.33 -4.53 -6.26
N ASP A 57 14.21 -4.70 -7.59
CA ASP A 57 15.29 -5.21 -8.42
C ASP A 57 16.41 -4.18 -8.55
N ASP A 58 16.08 -2.89 -8.67
CA ASP A 58 17.05 -1.79 -8.61
C ASP A 58 17.82 -1.81 -7.27
N TYR A 59 17.10 -2.00 -6.15
CA TYR A 59 17.72 -2.19 -4.84
C TYR A 59 18.63 -3.43 -4.79
N VAL A 60 18.20 -4.56 -5.35
CA VAL A 60 19.05 -5.78 -5.42
C VAL A 60 20.35 -5.50 -6.18
N GLN A 61 20.31 -4.69 -7.24
CA GLN A 61 21.53 -4.31 -7.97
C GLN A 61 22.47 -3.43 -7.14
N SER A 62 21.94 -2.55 -6.28
CA SER A 62 22.75 -1.68 -5.41
C SER A 62 23.38 -2.41 -4.22
N VAL A 63 22.87 -3.59 -3.85
CA VAL A 63 23.43 -4.41 -2.76
C VAL A 63 24.76 -5.05 -3.16
N GLU A 64 25.68 -5.09 -2.20
CA GLU A 64 26.96 -5.81 -2.25
C GLU A 64 26.84 -7.20 -2.90
N GLU A 65 27.74 -7.50 -3.84
CA GLU A 65 27.67 -8.71 -4.68
C GLU A 65 27.59 -10.00 -3.87
N ALA A 66 28.32 -10.07 -2.74
CA ALA A 66 28.29 -11.23 -1.84
C ALA A 66 26.92 -11.46 -1.17
N ARG A 67 26.13 -10.40 -0.95
CA ARG A 67 24.81 -10.46 -0.30
C ARG A 67 23.67 -10.56 -1.32
N ARG A 68 23.91 -10.11 -2.55
CA ARG A 68 22.92 -10.03 -3.64
C ARG A 68 22.11 -11.31 -3.83
N PRO A 69 22.70 -12.53 -3.93
CA PRO A 69 21.92 -13.76 -4.16
C PRO A 69 20.91 -14.05 -3.06
N THR A 70 21.27 -13.76 -1.81
CA THR A 70 20.40 -14.00 -0.65
C THR A 70 19.23 -13.02 -0.62
N VAL A 71 19.51 -11.74 -0.90
CA VAL A 71 18.49 -10.68 -0.96
C VAL A 71 17.55 -10.93 -2.14
N GLN A 72 18.10 -11.18 -3.32
CA GLN A 72 17.35 -11.47 -4.54
C GLN A 72 16.41 -12.66 -4.36
N LYS A 73 16.89 -13.75 -3.74
CA LYS A 73 16.07 -14.94 -3.48
C LYS A 73 14.83 -14.64 -2.62
N ARG A 74 14.93 -13.70 -1.66
CA ARG A 74 13.79 -13.31 -0.80
C ARG A 74 12.76 -12.48 -1.58
N PHE A 75 13.20 -11.55 -2.43
CA PHE A 75 12.29 -10.82 -3.31
C PHE A 75 11.64 -11.73 -4.36
N GLN A 76 12.39 -12.66 -4.96
CA GLN A 76 11.84 -13.67 -5.87
C GLN A 76 10.76 -14.53 -5.22
N LEU A 77 10.92 -14.91 -3.94
CA LEU A 77 9.89 -15.64 -3.22
C LEU A 77 8.61 -14.80 -3.06
N MET A 78 8.75 -13.51 -2.71
CA MET A 78 7.62 -12.59 -2.64
C MET A 78 6.93 -12.47 -4.02
N TYR A 79 7.70 -12.30 -5.09
CA TYR A 79 7.18 -12.23 -6.46
C TYR A 79 6.40 -13.48 -6.83
N GLN A 80 6.96 -14.66 -6.54
CA GLN A 80 6.29 -15.93 -6.80
C GLN A 80 4.97 -16.03 -6.04
N GLN A 81 4.95 -15.67 -4.75
CA GLN A 81 3.70 -15.70 -3.98
C GLN A 81 2.65 -14.71 -4.51
N TRP A 82 3.10 -13.56 -5.01
CA TRP A 82 2.24 -12.61 -5.71
C TRP A 82 1.69 -13.23 -6.99
N THR A 83 2.53 -13.72 -7.91
CA THR A 83 2.07 -14.29 -9.19
C THR A 83 1.18 -15.51 -9.01
N ASP A 84 1.46 -16.34 -8.00
CA ASP A 84 0.68 -17.51 -7.62
C ASP A 84 -0.67 -17.19 -6.95
N LYS A 85 -1.01 -15.89 -6.78
CA LYS A 85 -2.24 -15.42 -6.10
C LYS A 85 -2.35 -15.91 -4.65
N LYS A 86 -1.22 -16.11 -3.98
CA LYS A 86 -1.14 -16.55 -2.57
C LYS A 86 -1.16 -15.38 -1.59
N LEU A 87 -1.05 -14.15 -2.08
CA LEU A 87 -1.12 -12.94 -1.27
C LEU A 87 -2.55 -12.39 -1.30
N PRO A 88 -3.10 -11.96 -0.15
CA PRO A 88 -4.32 -11.16 -0.12
C PRO A 88 -4.16 -9.87 -0.94
N GLU A 89 -5.20 -9.43 -1.62
CA GLU A 89 -5.16 -8.21 -2.45
C GLU A 89 -4.67 -6.99 -1.65
N VAL A 90 -5.14 -6.83 -0.41
CA VAL A 90 -4.71 -5.72 0.46
C VAL A 90 -3.19 -5.77 0.72
N LEU A 91 -2.61 -6.96 0.86
CA LEU A 91 -1.17 -7.12 1.04
C LEU A 91 -0.41 -6.77 -0.24
N GLU A 92 -0.90 -7.16 -1.41
CA GLU A 92 -0.35 -6.73 -2.71
C GLU A 92 -0.31 -5.20 -2.80
N GLN A 93 -1.41 -4.53 -2.45
CA GLN A 93 -1.48 -3.07 -2.42
C GLN A 93 -0.52 -2.44 -1.40
N LEU A 94 -0.31 -3.06 -0.24
CA LEU A 94 0.63 -2.56 0.77
C LEU A 94 2.08 -2.67 0.30
N ILE A 95 2.45 -3.80 -0.31
CA ILE A 95 3.78 -3.98 -0.91
C ILE A 95 4.01 -2.95 -2.01
N TYR A 96 3.01 -2.72 -2.87
CA TYR A 96 3.06 -1.66 -3.87
C TYR A 96 3.24 -0.26 -3.25
N LYS A 97 2.45 0.06 -2.21
CA LYS A 97 2.58 1.33 -1.47
C LYS A 97 3.96 1.50 -0.82
N LEU A 98 4.60 0.41 -0.40
CA LEU A 98 5.97 0.43 0.10
C LEU A 98 6.94 0.80 -1.02
N ALA A 99 6.84 0.14 -2.18
CA ALA A 99 7.68 0.44 -3.34
C ALA A 99 7.57 1.90 -3.78
N ILE A 100 6.34 2.45 -3.80
CA ILE A 100 6.12 3.88 -4.08
C ILE A 100 6.71 4.81 -3.02
N ALA A 101 6.63 4.44 -1.74
CA ALA A 101 7.24 5.25 -0.69
C ALA A 101 8.77 5.26 -0.82
N LEU A 102 9.37 4.12 -1.15
CA LEU A 102 10.81 4.00 -1.40
C LEU A 102 11.26 4.82 -2.61
N SER A 103 10.54 4.76 -3.73
CA SER A 103 10.88 5.54 -4.93
C SER A 103 10.74 7.04 -4.72
N LYS A 104 9.81 7.48 -3.86
CA LYS A 104 9.64 8.87 -3.46
C LYS A 104 10.58 9.32 -2.35
N GLN A 105 11.50 8.46 -1.90
CA GLN A 105 12.39 8.70 -0.77
C GLN A 105 11.66 9.09 0.54
N ASP A 106 10.40 8.65 0.69
CA ASP A 106 9.58 8.94 1.87
C ASP A 106 9.80 7.85 2.94
N VAL A 107 10.86 8.06 3.73
CA VAL A 107 11.26 7.19 4.85
C VAL A 107 10.12 6.97 5.84
N LYS A 108 9.36 8.02 6.18
CA LYS A 108 8.32 7.95 7.21
C LYS A 108 7.17 7.06 6.74
N ARG A 109 6.72 7.27 5.51
CA ARG A 109 5.69 6.44 4.89
C ARG A 109 6.15 5.01 4.70
N ALA A 110 7.38 4.79 4.22
CA ALA A 110 7.93 3.45 4.01
C ALA A 110 7.95 2.65 5.32
N ASN A 111 8.41 3.25 6.42
CA ASN A 111 8.37 2.61 7.75
C ASN A 111 6.93 2.30 8.21
N ALA A 112 6.00 3.24 8.00
CA ALA A 112 4.62 3.05 8.40
C ALA A 112 3.99 1.84 7.70
N VAL A 113 4.10 1.74 6.36
CA VAL A 113 3.50 0.60 5.65
C VAL A 113 4.26 -0.71 5.88
N HIS A 114 5.59 -0.68 6.05
CA HIS A 114 6.34 -1.88 6.45
C HIS A 114 5.85 -2.43 7.80
N ARG A 115 5.60 -1.57 8.78
CA ARG A 115 5.02 -1.98 10.07
C ARG A 115 3.65 -2.62 9.87
N THR A 116 2.77 -2.01 9.06
CA THR A 116 1.47 -2.60 8.73
C THR A 116 1.62 -4.00 8.11
N ILE A 117 2.52 -4.18 7.15
CA ILE A 117 2.78 -5.49 6.53
C ILE A 117 3.20 -6.53 7.58
N VAL A 118 4.17 -6.20 8.43
CA VAL A 118 4.72 -7.16 9.40
C VAL A 118 3.74 -7.46 10.54
N CYS A 119 3.02 -6.45 11.02
CA CYS A 119 2.08 -6.60 12.14
C CYS A 119 0.82 -7.36 11.71
N ASP A 120 0.25 -7.02 10.55
CA ASP A 120 -1.09 -7.51 10.17
C ASP A 120 -1.00 -8.78 9.30
N TYR A 121 0.10 -8.95 8.56
CA TYR A 121 0.28 -10.05 7.60
C TYR A 121 1.52 -10.91 7.90
N GLY A 122 2.12 -10.76 9.08
CA GLY A 122 3.38 -11.41 9.46
C GLY A 122 3.41 -12.92 9.21
N SER A 123 2.31 -13.64 9.45
CA SER A 123 2.22 -15.09 9.22
C SER A 123 2.32 -15.50 7.74
N ILE A 124 1.87 -14.63 6.82
CA ILE A 124 1.90 -14.86 5.37
C ILE A 124 3.27 -14.49 4.80
N CYS A 125 3.86 -13.41 5.31
CA CYS A 125 5.07 -12.81 4.74
C CYS A 125 6.36 -13.13 5.51
N VAL A 126 6.32 -13.95 6.59
CA VAL A 126 7.47 -14.23 7.48
C VAL A 126 8.76 -14.61 6.74
N MET A 127 8.63 -15.32 5.62
CA MET A 127 9.77 -15.84 4.86
C MET A 127 10.51 -14.78 4.03
N TRP A 128 9.91 -13.63 3.75
CA TRP A 128 10.54 -12.58 2.92
C TRP A 128 10.42 -11.18 3.51
N ALA A 129 9.42 -10.89 4.34
CA ALA A 129 9.20 -9.58 4.94
C ALA A 129 10.43 -8.96 5.63
N PRO A 130 11.31 -9.72 6.32
CA PRO A 130 12.52 -9.14 6.90
C PRO A 130 13.41 -8.41 5.89
N VAL A 131 13.44 -8.84 4.62
CA VAL A 131 14.27 -8.20 3.58
C VAL A 131 13.75 -6.81 3.20
N LEU A 132 12.44 -6.56 3.36
CA LEU A 132 11.81 -5.29 3.03
C LEU A 132 12.32 -4.13 3.89
N ARG A 133 12.85 -4.43 5.08
CA ARG A 133 13.43 -3.42 5.98
C ARG A 133 14.74 -2.84 5.43
N HIS A 134 15.51 -3.61 4.67
CA HIS A 134 16.83 -3.19 4.23
C HIS A 134 16.82 -1.91 3.36
N PRO A 135 16.01 -1.79 2.29
CA PRO A 135 15.96 -0.56 1.50
C PRO A 135 15.50 0.66 2.32
N ILE A 136 14.67 0.45 3.34
CA ILE A 136 14.21 1.52 4.24
C ILE A 136 15.36 2.06 5.10
N VAL A 137 16.16 1.15 5.67
CA VAL A 137 17.31 1.52 6.52
C VAL A 137 18.40 2.19 5.69
N GLU A 138 18.66 1.71 4.48
CA GLU A 138 19.62 2.33 3.58
C GLU A 138 19.15 3.74 3.16
N LEU A 139 17.87 3.91 2.86
CA LEU A 139 17.29 5.22 2.55
C LEU A 139 17.38 6.19 3.75
N GLN A 140 17.16 5.70 4.97
CA GLN A 140 17.33 6.47 6.21
C GLN A 140 18.74 7.02 6.33
N GLN A 141 19.75 6.15 6.20
CA GLN A 141 21.16 6.53 6.30
C GLN A 141 21.51 7.59 5.25
N ARG A 142 21.11 7.39 3.98
CA ARG A 142 21.34 8.37 2.90
C ARG A 142 20.74 9.74 3.19
N THR A 143 19.57 9.78 3.84
CA THR A 143 18.89 11.03 4.20
C THR A 143 19.58 11.74 5.35
N GLU A 144 20.06 10.99 6.34
CA GLU A 144 20.81 11.50 7.50
C GLU A 144 22.19 12.05 7.08
N ASP A 145 22.90 11.34 6.21
CA ASP A 145 24.19 11.78 5.68
C ASP A 145 24.07 13.11 4.91
N ALA A 146 23.06 13.23 4.04
CA ALA A 146 22.80 14.47 3.29
C ALA A 146 22.46 15.66 4.21
N ALA A 147 21.75 15.43 5.31
CA ALA A 147 21.43 16.48 6.29
C ALA A 147 22.66 16.92 7.12
N ASN A 148 23.61 16.01 7.36
CA ASN A 148 24.84 16.31 8.09
C ASN A 148 25.84 17.12 7.23
N ASP A 149 25.92 16.82 5.92
CA ASP A 149 26.76 17.56 4.98
C ASP A 149 26.31 19.02 4.85
N GLU A 150 25.01 19.29 4.76
CA GLU A 150 24.46 20.66 4.69
C GLU A 150 24.81 21.49 5.93
N ASN A 151 24.73 20.88 7.13
CA ASN A 151 25.05 21.56 8.38
C ASN A 151 26.55 21.84 8.56
N SER A 152 27.43 21.08 7.90
CA SER A 152 28.89 21.26 8.01
C SER A 152 29.40 22.47 7.21
N ILE A 153 28.65 22.97 6.23
CA ILE A 153 29.05 24.08 5.36
C ILE A 153 28.76 25.46 5.98
N LEU A 154 27.91 25.53 7.00
CA LEU A 154 27.44 26.80 7.60
C LEU A 154 28.18 27.22 8.88
N GLN A 155 29.28 26.57 9.27
CA GLN A 155 30.05 27.01 10.44
C GLN A 155 30.91 28.23 10.09
N PRO A 156 30.70 29.41 10.72
CA PRO A 156 31.56 30.57 10.51
C PRO A 156 32.88 30.38 11.27
N ILE A 157 33.98 30.80 10.61
CA ILE A 157 35.36 30.84 11.13
C ILE A 157 35.50 32.00 12.11
#